data_AF-A0A7C9AU41-F1
#
_entry.id   AF-A0A7C9AU41-F1
#
_cell.length_a   1.000
_cell.length_b   1.000
_cell.length_c   1.000
_cell.angle_alpha   90.00
_cell.angle_beta   90.00
_cell.angle_gamma   90.00
#
_symmetry.space_group_name_H-M   'P 1'
#
loop_
_entity.id
_entity.type
_entity.pdbx_description
1 polymer ?
#
loop_
_entity_poly.entity_id
_entity_poly.type
_entity_poly.pdbx_seq_one_letter_code
_entity_poly.pdbx_strand_id
1 'polypeptide(L)'
;MECVRSFAHLSSIAAFPQALRRATKPKKSSCRVTAKLNSNDDPLLQAAIHAATLRFQETHRPEPLFHDPYVACLVPENTHLDEEQYTHPYCLATRFIDDKLLETLRNTDGLRQVVLLTDGADTRPYRLTWPSSTLIFDVSPDRIYMAASQKLKGIGAEIPRSCLLLHVPLECSSIEEALQNKGFNGNRPSIWALQVFMLPAFLI
;
A
#
# COMPACT_ATOMS: atom_id res chain seq x y z
N MET A 1 1.70 -77.82 -29.51
CA MET A 1 1.33 -76.47 -29.96
C MET A 1 2.26 -75.50 -29.23
N GLU A 2 3.51 -75.30 -29.69
CA GLU A 2 3.91 -74.44 -30.84
C GLU A 2 3.51 -72.97 -30.58
N CYS A 3 4.30 -71.91 -30.81
CA CYS A 3 5.60 -71.70 -31.47
C CYS A 3 6.01 -70.23 -31.12
N VAL A 4 7.21 -69.91 -30.61
CA VAL A 4 8.44 -69.50 -31.33
C VAL A 4 8.57 -67.99 -31.69
N ARG A 5 9.58 -67.35 -31.06
CA ARG A 5 10.62 -66.40 -31.55
C ARG A 5 10.18 -65.10 -32.28
N SER A 6 10.79 -63.93 -32.04
CA SER A 6 12.20 -63.66 -32.35
C SER A 6 12.80 -62.45 -31.60
N PHE A 7 14.09 -62.60 -31.30
CA PHE A 7 15.06 -61.57 -30.96
C PHE A 7 15.49 -60.77 -32.21
N ALA A 8 15.98 -59.55 -31.98
CA ALA A 8 17.12 -58.98 -32.71
C ALA A 8 17.88 -57.95 -31.84
N HIS A 9 19.00 -58.43 -31.29
CA HIS A 9 20.33 -57.82 -31.07
C HIS A 9 20.66 -56.64 -32.04
N LEU A 10 21.42 -55.56 -31.75
CA LEU A 10 22.75 -55.35 -31.11
C LEU A 10 22.99 -53.82 -30.90
N SER A 11 23.84 -53.49 -29.90
CA SER A 11 25.03 -52.57 -29.88
C SER A 11 24.99 -51.20 -30.63
N SER A 12 25.65 -50.10 -30.24
CA SER A 12 26.84 -49.86 -29.40
C SER A 12 27.00 -48.34 -29.17
N ILE A 13 27.43 -47.96 -27.95
CA ILE A 13 28.47 -46.97 -27.57
C ILE A 13 28.61 -45.66 -28.38
N ALA A 14 28.53 -44.52 -27.67
CA ALA A 14 29.54 -43.46 -27.79
C ALA A 14 29.65 -42.64 -26.48
N ALA A 15 30.89 -42.45 -26.04
CA ALA A 15 31.31 -41.83 -24.79
C ALA A 15 31.18 -40.29 -24.81
N PHE A 16 31.08 -39.69 -23.62
CA PHE A 16 31.33 -38.26 -23.42
C PHE A 16 32.34 -38.04 -22.29
N PRO A 17 33.46 -37.32 -22.53
CA PRO A 17 34.40 -36.93 -21.49
C PRO A 17 33.97 -35.63 -20.80
N GLN A 18 34.34 -35.53 -19.51
CA GLN A 18 34.27 -34.33 -18.68
C GLN A 18 35.23 -33.24 -19.19
N ALA A 19 34.82 -31.97 -19.09
CA ALA A 19 35.74 -30.85 -18.87
C ALA A 19 35.04 -29.70 -18.14
N LEU A 20 35.60 -29.34 -16.97
CA LEU A 20 35.24 -28.19 -16.17
C LEU A 20 35.32 -26.89 -17.00
N ARG A 21 34.27 -26.07 -16.96
CA ARG A 21 34.38 -24.62 -17.16
C ARG A 21 33.70 -23.89 -16.02
N ARG A 22 34.53 -23.30 -15.15
CA ARG A 22 34.13 -22.44 -14.04
C ARG A 22 33.74 -21.08 -14.63
N ALA A 23 32.45 -20.81 -14.80
CA ALA A 23 31.95 -19.52 -15.22
C ALA A 23 31.83 -18.59 -14.00
N THR A 24 32.70 -17.57 -13.92
CA THR A 24 32.58 -16.47 -12.96
C THR A 24 31.41 -15.58 -13.37
N LYS A 25 30.36 -15.51 -12.53
CA LYS A 25 29.24 -14.55 -12.70
C LYS A 25 29.72 -13.13 -12.34
N PRO A 26 29.39 -12.10 -13.13
CA PRO A 26 29.70 -10.72 -12.75
C PRO A 26 28.82 -10.28 -11.58
N LYS A 27 29.43 -9.67 -10.56
CA LYS A 27 28.72 -8.97 -9.48
C LYS A 27 27.96 -7.79 -10.08
N LYS A 28 26.63 -7.85 -10.12
CA LYS A 28 25.79 -6.67 -10.34
C LYS A 28 25.80 -5.86 -9.04
N SER A 29 26.53 -4.74 -9.03
CA SER A 29 26.34 -3.70 -8.02
C SER A 29 24.97 -3.08 -8.26
N SER A 30 24.03 -3.37 -7.37
CA SER A 30 22.77 -2.62 -7.28
C SER A 30 23.12 -1.20 -6.85
N CYS A 31 23.17 -0.28 -7.82
CA CYS A 31 23.21 1.14 -7.53
C CYS A 31 21.82 1.52 -7.01
N ARG A 32 21.69 1.70 -5.68
CA ARG A 32 20.50 2.31 -5.10
C ARG A 32 20.54 3.80 -5.41
N VAL A 33 19.89 4.17 -6.52
CA VAL A 33 19.56 5.57 -6.78
C VAL A 33 18.51 5.97 -5.77
N THR A 34 18.93 6.66 -4.71
CA THR A 34 18.02 7.37 -3.81
C THR A 34 17.56 8.62 -4.55
N ALA A 35 16.45 8.51 -5.28
CA ALA A 35 15.82 9.67 -5.88
C ALA A 35 15.38 10.59 -4.74
N LYS A 36 16.07 11.74 -4.60
CA LYS A 36 15.61 12.81 -3.71
C LYS A 36 14.20 13.21 -4.15
N LEU A 37 13.27 13.28 -3.19
CA LEU A 37 11.94 13.84 -3.38
C LEU A 37 12.09 15.33 -3.72
N ASN A 38 12.27 15.68 -4.98
CA ASN A 38 12.04 17.05 -5.43
C ASN A 38 10.53 17.26 -5.40
N SER A 39 10.06 17.90 -4.33
CA SER A 39 8.64 18.11 -4.05
C SER A 39 7.94 18.96 -5.11
N ASN A 40 8.63 19.90 -5.76
CA ASN A 40 7.97 20.97 -6.50
C ASN A 40 7.21 20.55 -7.78
N ASP A 41 7.55 19.42 -8.41
CA ASP A 41 7.01 19.07 -9.74
C ASP A 41 6.06 17.86 -9.73
N ASP A 42 5.77 17.29 -8.56
CA ASP A 42 4.94 16.08 -8.43
C ASP A 42 3.57 16.42 -7.80
N PRO A 43 2.50 16.57 -8.62
CA PRO A 43 1.18 16.98 -8.10
C PRO A 43 0.56 15.95 -7.15
N LEU A 44 0.86 14.66 -7.31
CA LEU A 44 0.35 13.62 -6.41
C LEU A 44 1.04 13.71 -5.04
N LEU A 45 2.36 13.94 -5.04
CA LEU A 45 3.10 14.17 -3.80
C LEU A 45 2.65 15.44 -3.09
N GLN A 46 2.40 16.52 -3.84
CA GLN A 46 1.88 17.77 -3.27
C GLN A 46 0.50 17.58 -2.64
N ALA A 47 -0.40 16.87 -3.33
CA ALA A 47 -1.71 16.52 -2.79
C ALA A 47 -1.60 15.71 -1.48
N ALA A 48 -0.73 14.68 -1.45
CA ALA A 48 -0.50 13.86 -0.27
C ALA A 48 0.08 14.67 0.92
N ILE A 49 1.04 15.57 0.65
CA ILE A 49 1.61 16.47 1.66
C ILE A 49 0.55 17.44 2.20
N HIS A 50 -0.31 17.98 1.33
CA HIS A 50 -1.37 18.89 1.75
C HIS A 50 -2.41 18.15 2.61
N ALA A 51 -2.85 16.96 2.19
CA ALA A 51 -3.72 16.09 2.98
C ALA A 51 -3.13 15.73 4.36
N ALA A 52 -1.83 15.43 4.42
CA ALA A 52 -1.12 15.20 5.67
C ALA A 52 -1.06 16.47 6.53
N THR A 53 -0.81 17.63 5.93
CA THR A 53 -0.78 18.92 6.63
C THR A 53 -2.12 19.25 7.27
N LEU A 54 -3.24 19.06 6.55
CA LEU A 54 -4.58 19.26 7.08
C LEU A 54 -4.86 18.36 8.29
N ARG A 55 -4.46 17.08 8.23
CA ARG A 55 -4.58 16.14 9.35
C ARG A 55 -3.67 16.52 10.53
N PHE A 56 -2.47 17.03 10.24
CA PHE A 56 -1.53 17.52 11.26
C PHE A 56 -2.11 18.73 11.99
N GLN A 57 -2.62 19.72 11.25
CA GLN A 57 -3.29 20.88 11.82
C GLN A 57 -4.51 20.48 12.65
N GLU A 58 -5.38 19.62 12.11
CA GLU A 58 -6.56 19.10 12.82
C GLU A 58 -6.17 18.43 14.14
N THR A 59 -5.12 17.60 14.13
CA THR A 59 -4.61 16.90 15.32
C THR A 59 -4.17 17.83 16.44
N HIS A 60 -3.74 19.07 16.12
CA HIS A 60 -3.26 20.07 17.08
C HIS A 60 -4.33 21.08 17.51
N ARG A 61 -5.58 20.95 17.03
CA ARG A 61 -6.68 21.79 17.49
C ARG A 61 -7.02 21.50 18.96
N PRO A 62 -7.55 22.47 19.72
CA PRO A 62 -8.00 22.24 21.11
C PRO A 62 -9.06 21.14 21.22
N GLU A 63 -10.01 21.12 20.27
CA GLU A 63 -11.08 20.13 20.16
C GLU A 63 -11.03 19.52 18.76
N PRO A 64 -10.15 18.53 18.53
CA PRO A 64 -9.95 17.95 17.21
C PRO A 64 -11.09 16.99 16.84
N LEU A 65 -11.53 16.99 15.58
CA LEU A 65 -12.49 16.03 15.04
C LEU A 65 -11.96 14.59 15.12
N PHE A 66 -10.66 14.41 14.89
CA PHE A 66 -9.95 13.15 15.00
C PHE A 66 -8.49 13.41 15.37
N HIS A 67 -7.87 12.40 15.96
CA HIS A 67 -6.46 12.43 16.30
C HIS A 67 -5.66 11.50 15.36
N ASP A 68 -4.60 12.04 14.74
CA ASP A 68 -3.67 11.27 13.93
C ASP A 68 -2.26 11.32 14.53
N PRO A 69 -1.88 10.31 15.34
CA PRO A 69 -0.60 10.35 16.06
C PRO A 69 0.62 10.16 15.16
N TYR A 70 0.42 9.76 13.88
CA TYR A 70 1.51 9.40 12.99
C TYR A 70 1.80 10.46 11.92
N VAL A 71 0.87 11.40 11.71
CA VAL A 71 0.95 12.34 10.58
C VAL A 71 2.15 13.28 10.64
N ALA A 72 2.70 13.54 11.84
CA ALA A 72 3.86 14.40 12.02
C ALA A 72 5.09 13.96 11.21
N CYS A 73 5.32 12.65 10.98
CA CYS A 73 6.45 12.21 10.15
C CYS A 73 6.22 12.38 8.64
N LEU A 74 4.97 12.65 8.23
CA LEU A 74 4.56 12.76 6.84
C LEU A 74 4.52 14.21 6.33
N VAL A 75 4.54 15.19 7.23
CA VAL A 75 4.58 16.62 6.88
C VAL A 75 6.02 17.15 6.82
N PRO A 76 6.25 18.29 6.13
CA PRO A 76 7.51 19.04 6.22
C PRO A 76 7.86 19.47 7.66
N GLU A 77 9.15 19.59 7.99
CA GLU A 77 9.62 19.94 9.34
C GLU A 77 9.14 21.33 9.81
N ASN A 78 8.96 22.28 8.89
CA ASN A 78 8.54 23.66 9.18
C ASN A 78 7.06 23.90 8.85
N THR A 79 6.21 22.88 8.94
CA THR A 79 4.77 23.06 8.73
C THR A 79 4.20 23.97 9.82
N HIS A 80 3.69 25.12 9.39
CA HIS A 80 3.02 26.07 10.27
C HIS A 80 1.61 25.57 10.61
N LEU A 81 1.23 25.75 11.88
CA LEU A 81 -0.15 25.57 12.31
C LEU A 81 -0.91 26.84 11.96
N ASP A 82 -1.91 26.73 11.08
CA ASP A 82 -2.79 27.85 10.81
C ASP A 82 -3.65 28.13 12.04
N GLU A 83 -3.72 29.39 12.44
CA GLU A 83 -4.58 29.85 13.54
C GLU A 83 -6.06 29.94 13.11
N GLU A 84 -6.35 29.77 11.82
CA GLU A 84 -7.72 29.84 11.28
C GLU A 84 -8.59 28.68 11.78
N GLN A 85 -9.65 29.04 12.50
CA GLN A 85 -10.46 28.09 13.27
C GLN A 85 -11.53 27.36 12.45
N TYR A 86 -11.63 27.54 11.13
CA TYR A 86 -12.67 26.83 10.37
C TYR A 86 -12.28 25.36 10.17
N THR A 87 -13.29 24.50 10.22
CA THR A 87 -13.10 23.07 9.97
C THR A 87 -12.98 22.82 8.47
N HIS A 88 -11.83 22.34 8.03
CA HIS A 88 -11.62 22.04 6.62
C HIS A 88 -12.51 20.85 6.17
N PRO A 89 -13.18 20.91 5.00
CA PRO A 89 -14.06 19.82 4.52
C PRO A 89 -13.37 18.45 4.44
N TYR A 90 -12.07 18.43 4.11
CA TYR A 90 -11.26 17.22 4.15
C TYR A 90 -11.22 16.58 5.55
N CYS A 91 -11.10 17.38 6.62
CA CYS A 91 -11.09 16.87 7.99
C CYS A 91 -12.46 16.32 8.41
N LEU A 92 -13.55 16.99 8.03
CA LEU A 92 -14.91 16.47 8.20
C LEU A 92 -15.09 15.13 7.48
N ALA A 93 -14.64 15.04 6.23
CA ALA A 93 -14.69 13.80 5.46
C ALA A 93 -13.86 12.70 6.11
N THR A 94 -12.66 13.01 6.61
CA THR A 94 -11.82 12.05 7.35
C THR A 94 -12.58 11.48 8.56
N ARG A 95 -13.17 12.35 9.39
CA ARG A 95 -13.96 11.93 10.56
C ARG A 95 -15.15 11.05 10.16
N PHE A 96 -15.91 11.49 9.16
CA PHE A 96 -17.08 10.76 8.68
C PHE A 96 -16.71 9.36 8.14
N ILE A 97 -15.65 9.28 7.32
CA ILE A 97 -15.18 8.02 6.72
C ILE A 97 -14.67 7.08 7.81
N ASP A 98 -13.90 7.58 8.78
CA ASP A 98 -13.40 6.78 9.90
C ASP A 98 -14.54 6.14 10.69
N ASP A 99 -15.54 6.96 11.06
CA ASP A 99 -16.71 6.49 11.81
C ASP A 99 -17.50 5.46 11.01
N LYS A 100 -17.76 5.72 9.72
CA LYS A 100 -18.53 4.81 8.87
C LYS A 100 -17.80 3.50 8.60
N LEU A 101 -16.48 3.52 8.42
CA LEU A 101 -15.67 2.30 8.30
C LEU A 101 -15.82 1.43 9.55
N LEU A 102 -15.60 2.00 10.72
CA LEU A 102 -15.65 1.26 11.99
C LEU A 102 -17.07 0.80 12.33
N GLU A 103 -18.08 1.64 12.14
CA GLU A 103 -19.48 1.30 12.36
C GLU A 103 -19.90 0.14 11.45
N THR A 104 -19.62 0.22 10.15
CA THR A 104 -20.04 -0.81 9.19
C THR A 104 -19.33 -2.14 9.46
N LEU A 105 -18.04 -2.11 9.78
CA LEU A 105 -17.27 -3.32 10.11
C LEU A 105 -17.75 -4.01 11.39
N ARG A 106 -18.24 -3.25 12.38
CA ARG A 106 -18.80 -3.79 13.63
C ARG A 106 -20.19 -4.39 13.43
N ASN A 107 -20.99 -3.78 12.56
CA ASN A 107 -22.40 -4.13 12.39
C ASN A 107 -22.65 -5.15 11.26
N THR A 108 -21.63 -5.48 10.46
CA THR A 108 -21.76 -6.40 9.32
C THR A 108 -20.97 -7.69 9.58
N ASP A 109 -21.68 -8.79 9.81
CA ASP A 109 -21.07 -10.09 9.99
C ASP A 109 -20.27 -10.53 8.74
N GLY A 110 -19.08 -11.06 8.97
CA GLY A 110 -18.19 -11.54 7.91
C GLY A 110 -17.51 -10.45 7.07
N LEU A 111 -17.83 -9.16 7.25
CA LEU A 111 -17.15 -8.07 6.57
C LEU A 111 -15.73 -7.89 7.14
N ARG A 112 -14.72 -8.34 6.40
CA ARG A 112 -13.31 -8.32 6.80
C ARG A 112 -12.36 -7.80 5.71
N GLN A 113 -12.90 -7.28 4.61
CA GLN A 113 -12.11 -6.70 3.53
C GLN A 113 -12.40 -5.20 3.44
N VAL A 114 -11.36 -4.40 3.63
CA VAL A 114 -11.41 -2.94 3.53
C VAL A 114 -10.52 -2.53 2.38
N VAL A 115 -11.05 -1.77 1.42
CA VAL A 115 -10.27 -1.17 0.34
C VAL A 115 -10.25 0.33 0.54
N LEU A 116 -9.05 0.88 0.72
CA LEU A 116 -8.81 2.32 0.86
C LEU A 116 -8.15 2.79 -0.43
N LEU A 117 -8.85 3.63 -1.21
CA LEU A 117 -8.28 4.29 -2.38
C LEU A 117 -7.83 5.69 -1.94
N THR A 118 -6.50 5.91 -1.88
CA THR A 118 -5.87 7.02 -1.14
C THR A 118 -4.79 7.73 -1.96
N ASP A 119 -4.23 8.80 -1.39
CA ASP A 119 -3.07 9.53 -1.92
C ASP A 119 -1.71 8.87 -1.57
N GLY A 120 -1.72 7.76 -0.82
CA GLY A 120 -0.54 7.01 -0.41
C GLY A 120 0.08 7.45 0.93
N ALA A 121 -0.48 8.46 1.59
CA ALA A 121 -0.05 8.91 2.92
C ALA A 121 -1.09 8.61 4.02
N ASP A 122 -2.01 7.67 3.79
CA ASP A 122 -3.07 7.32 4.74
C ASP A 122 -2.53 6.57 5.98
N THR A 123 -2.93 7.03 7.15
CA THR A 123 -2.51 6.50 8.47
C THR A 123 -3.60 5.66 9.14
N ARG A 124 -4.81 5.55 8.56
CA ARG A 124 -5.91 4.74 9.08
C ARG A 124 -5.52 3.30 9.42
N PRO A 125 -4.71 2.60 8.59
CA PRO A 125 -4.29 1.23 8.94
C PRO A 125 -3.58 1.14 10.31
N TYR A 126 -2.93 2.22 10.74
CA TYR A 126 -2.14 2.30 11.96
C TYR A 126 -2.90 2.89 13.15
N ARG A 127 -3.82 3.85 12.91
CA ARG A 127 -4.50 4.60 13.98
C ARG A 127 -5.92 4.12 14.30
N LEU A 128 -6.61 3.46 13.38
CA LEU A 128 -7.96 2.95 13.63
C LEU A 128 -7.92 1.58 14.33
N THR A 129 -8.89 1.36 15.23
CA THR A 129 -9.06 0.07 15.92
C THR A 129 -9.86 -0.91 15.07
N TRP A 130 -9.18 -1.53 14.11
CA TRP A 130 -9.78 -2.51 13.21
C TRP A 130 -10.22 -3.80 13.94
N PRO A 131 -11.37 -4.40 13.58
CA PRO A 131 -11.72 -5.73 14.05
C PRO A 131 -10.68 -6.78 13.66
N SER A 132 -10.56 -7.84 14.45
CA SER A 132 -9.62 -8.93 14.17
C SER A 132 -9.90 -9.58 12.82
N SER A 133 -8.82 -10.02 12.18
CA SER A 133 -8.80 -10.64 10.85
C SER A 133 -9.21 -9.70 9.71
N THR A 134 -9.09 -8.38 9.89
CA THR A 134 -9.32 -7.40 8.81
C THR A 134 -8.15 -7.38 7.83
N LEU A 135 -8.46 -7.55 6.55
CA LEU A 135 -7.57 -7.31 5.42
C LEU A 135 -7.81 -5.89 4.92
N ILE A 136 -6.76 -5.08 4.91
CA ILE A 136 -6.77 -3.70 4.48
C ILE A 136 -5.95 -3.61 3.19
N PHE A 137 -6.63 -3.32 2.09
CA PHE A 137 -6.01 -3.08 0.79
C PHE A 137 -5.87 -1.58 0.60
N ASP A 138 -4.63 -1.10 0.60
CA ASP A 138 -4.33 0.29 0.28
C ASP A 138 -4.05 0.39 -1.22
N VAL A 139 -4.93 1.05 -1.95
CA VAL A 139 -4.76 1.32 -3.38
C VAL A 139 -4.31 2.77 -3.53
N SER A 140 -3.07 2.99 -3.94
CA SER A 140 -2.50 4.34 -3.99
C SER A 140 -1.29 4.43 -4.91
N PRO A 141 -0.75 5.63 -5.19
CA PRO A 141 0.51 5.78 -5.92
C PRO A 141 1.67 5.09 -5.19
N ASP A 142 2.36 4.16 -5.87
CA ASP A 142 3.38 3.27 -5.26
C ASP A 142 4.53 4.05 -4.61
N ARG A 143 5.03 5.07 -5.31
CA ARG A 143 6.14 5.88 -4.84
C ARG A 143 5.82 6.61 -3.53
N ILE A 144 4.60 7.14 -3.39
CA ILE A 144 4.18 7.90 -2.21
C ILE A 144 3.97 6.94 -1.04
N TYR A 145 3.28 5.82 -1.29
CA TYR A 145 3.09 4.76 -0.30
C TYR A 145 4.41 4.26 0.28
N MET A 146 5.39 3.95 -0.58
CA MET A 146 6.68 3.43 -0.14
C MET A 146 7.44 4.43 0.74
N ALA A 147 7.41 5.72 0.39
CA ALA A 147 8.03 6.77 1.19
C ALA A 147 7.31 6.97 2.55
N ALA A 148 5.98 7.01 2.55
CA ALA A 148 5.18 7.15 3.76
C ALA A 148 5.33 5.94 4.69
N SER A 149 5.23 4.72 4.15
CA SER A 149 5.39 3.46 4.87
C SER A 149 6.77 3.36 5.52
N GLN A 150 7.83 3.80 4.83
CA GLN A 150 9.17 3.84 5.42
C GLN A 150 9.26 4.81 6.60
N LYS A 151 8.68 6.01 6.49
CA LYS A 151 8.63 7.00 7.58
C LYS A 151 7.84 6.50 8.78
N LEU A 152 6.65 5.95 8.54
CA LEU A 152 5.76 5.36 9.56
C LEU A 152 6.47 4.23 10.31
N LYS A 153 7.13 3.33 9.58
CA LYS A 153 7.96 2.28 10.19
C LYS A 153 9.11 2.86 11.01
N GLY A 154 9.74 3.94 10.53
CA GLY A 154 10.85 4.61 11.23
C GLY A 154 10.47 5.17 12.61
N ILE A 155 9.20 5.57 12.80
CA ILE A 155 8.67 6.04 14.09
C ILE A 155 7.99 4.92 14.91
N GLY A 156 8.05 3.68 14.45
CA GLY A 156 7.46 2.53 15.15
C GLY A 156 5.94 2.42 15.00
N ALA A 157 5.34 2.98 13.95
CA ALA A 157 3.93 2.75 13.66
C ALA A 157 3.71 1.27 13.31
N GLU A 158 2.79 0.61 14.03
CA GLU A 158 2.47 -0.80 13.84
C GLU A 158 1.00 -0.98 13.44
N ILE A 159 0.76 -1.92 12.53
CA ILE A 159 -0.58 -2.42 12.23
C ILE A 159 -0.98 -3.41 13.33
N PRO A 160 -2.24 -3.43 13.79
CA PRO A 160 -2.69 -4.45 14.75
C PRO A 160 -2.33 -5.86 14.27
N ARG A 161 -1.73 -6.69 15.14
CA ARG A 161 -1.24 -8.04 14.77
C ARG A 161 -2.29 -8.96 14.15
N SER A 162 -3.56 -8.70 14.45
CA SER A 162 -4.70 -9.44 13.89
C SER A 162 -5.13 -8.94 12.50
N CYS A 163 -4.47 -7.95 11.93
CA CYS A 163 -4.83 -7.31 10.67
C CYS A 163 -3.64 -7.39 9.69
N LEU A 164 -3.94 -7.29 8.39
CA LEU A 164 -2.92 -7.26 7.35
C LEU A 164 -3.14 -6.02 6.47
N LEU A 165 -2.07 -5.25 6.27
CA LEU A 165 -2.03 -4.14 5.31
C LEU A 165 -1.35 -4.62 4.02
N LEU A 166 -2.02 -4.44 2.89
CA LEU A 166 -1.60 -4.91 1.58
C LEU A 166 -1.69 -3.75 0.58
N HIS A 167 -0.54 -3.22 0.16
CA HIS A 167 -0.52 -2.14 -0.84
C HIS A 167 -0.75 -2.67 -2.26
N VAL A 168 -1.57 -1.98 -3.04
CA VAL A 168 -1.92 -2.23 -4.45
C VAL A 168 -1.54 -0.96 -5.24
N PRO A 169 -0.45 -0.99 -6.02
CA PRO A 169 -0.03 0.16 -6.83
C PRO A 169 -1.13 0.64 -7.78
N LEU A 170 -1.44 1.93 -7.77
CA LEU A 170 -2.40 2.52 -8.72
C LEU A 170 -1.88 2.45 -10.16
N GLU A 171 -0.56 2.40 -10.33
CA GLU A 171 0.14 2.28 -11.61
C GLU A 171 0.08 0.86 -12.22
N CYS A 172 -0.58 -0.10 -11.56
CA CYS A 172 -0.75 -1.45 -12.10
C CYS A 172 -1.66 -1.47 -13.34
N SER A 173 -1.52 -2.49 -14.19
CA SER A 173 -2.33 -2.64 -15.41
C SER A 173 -3.79 -2.99 -15.13
N SER A 174 -4.07 -3.64 -13.99
CA SER A 174 -5.41 -4.00 -13.55
C SER A 174 -5.48 -4.03 -12.03
N ILE A 175 -6.27 -3.12 -11.46
CA ILE A 175 -6.50 -3.05 -10.01
C ILE A 175 -7.21 -4.32 -9.51
N GLU A 176 -8.15 -4.85 -10.30
CA GLU A 176 -8.87 -6.07 -9.95
C GLU A 176 -7.92 -7.27 -9.82
N GLU A 177 -7.06 -7.49 -10.82
CA GLU A 177 -6.11 -8.59 -10.81
C GLU A 177 -5.09 -8.42 -9.67
N ALA A 178 -4.60 -7.19 -9.44
CA ALA A 178 -3.67 -6.89 -8.37
C ALA A 178 -4.28 -7.13 -6.97
N LEU A 179 -5.55 -6.79 -6.78
CA LEU A 179 -6.31 -7.09 -5.56
C LEU A 179 -6.45 -8.61 -5.36
N GLN A 180 -6.91 -9.33 -6.39
CA GLN A 180 -7.10 -10.79 -6.33
C GLN A 180 -5.78 -11.51 -6.02
N ASN A 181 -4.68 -11.10 -6.66
CA ASN A 181 -3.34 -11.64 -6.41
C ASN A 181 -2.85 -11.40 -4.97
N LYS A 182 -3.38 -10.39 -4.28
CA LYS A 182 -3.09 -10.11 -2.86
C LYS A 182 -4.10 -10.75 -1.91
N GLY A 183 -5.04 -11.55 -2.42
CA GLY A 183 -5.99 -12.31 -1.63
C GLY A 183 -7.35 -11.64 -1.44
N PHE A 184 -7.65 -10.57 -2.17
CA PHE A 184 -9.01 -10.04 -2.24
C PHE A 184 -9.94 -11.08 -2.87
N ASN A 185 -11.13 -11.26 -2.29
CA ASN A 185 -12.13 -12.20 -2.76
C ASN A 185 -13.46 -11.46 -3.03
N GLY A 186 -13.81 -11.33 -4.31
CA GLY A 186 -15.06 -10.68 -4.74
C GLY A 186 -16.34 -11.41 -4.32
N ASN A 187 -16.26 -12.67 -3.89
CA ASN A 187 -17.40 -13.42 -3.35
C ASN A 187 -17.62 -13.18 -1.85
N ARG A 188 -16.81 -12.33 -1.20
CA ARG A 188 -16.95 -11.97 0.21
C ARG A 188 -17.28 -10.48 0.35
N PRO A 189 -18.03 -10.07 1.39
CA PRO A 189 -18.32 -8.67 1.63
C PRO A 189 -17.03 -7.83 1.70
N SER A 190 -17.07 -6.63 1.13
CA SER A 190 -16.01 -5.64 1.22
C SER A 190 -16.59 -4.25 1.39
N ILE A 191 -15.83 -3.37 2.04
CA ILE A 191 -16.15 -1.94 2.15
C ILE A 191 -15.04 -1.14 1.49
N TRP A 192 -15.46 -0.13 0.72
CA TRP A 192 -14.57 0.70 -0.08
C TRP A 192 -14.70 2.15 0.40
N ALA A 193 -13.56 2.75 0.73
CA ALA A 193 -13.49 4.17 1.04
C ALA A 193 -12.56 4.84 0.05
N LEU A 194 -13.05 5.93 -0.54
CA LEU A 194 -12.30 6.77 -1.46
C LEU A 194 -12.08 8.11 -0.78
N GLN A 195 -10.82 8.46 -0.53
CA GLN A 195 -10.46 9.79 -0.10
C GLN A 195 -9.13 10.17 -0.72
N VAL A 196 -9.21 11.05 -1.70
CA VAL A 196 -8.05 11.65 -2.35
C VAL A 196 -8.16 13.15 -2.22
N PHE A 197 -7.06 13.81 -1.90
CA PHE A 197 -7.01 15.26 -1.99
C PHE A 197 -6.76 15.64 -3.45
N MET A 198 -7.79 16.16 -4.11
CA MET A 198 -7.59 16.77 -5.41
C MET A 198 -7.10 18.18 -5.16
N LEU A 199 -5.82 18.45 -5.46
CA LEU A 199 -5.41 19.84 -5.64
C LEU A 199 -6.32 20.41 -6.73
N PRO A 200 -6.91 21.61 -6.53
CA PRO A 200 -7.63 22.25 -7.62
C PRO A 200 -6.64 22.27 -8.78
N ALA A 201 -6.99 21.55 -9.85
CA ALA A 201 -6.28 21.66 -11.11
C ALA A 201 -6.18 23.17 -11.34
N PHE A 202 -4.96 23.68 -11.59
CA PHE A 202 -4.86 24.99 -12.20
C PHE A 202 -5.88 25.00 -13.33
N LEU A 203 -6.80 25.97 -13.30
CA LEU A 203 -7.51 26.43 -14.47
C LEU A 203 -6.52 26.40 -15.65
N ILE A 204 -6.63 25.38 -16.51
CA ILE A 204 -6.32 25.32 -17.94
C ILE A 204 -7.10 24.11 -18.48
#